data_AF-A0A939WDC0-F1
#
_entry.id   AF-A0A939WDC0-F1
#
_cell.length_a   1.000
_cell.length_b   1.000
_cell.length_c   1.000
_cell.angle_alpha   90.00
_cell.angle_beta   90.00
_cell.angle_gamma   90.00
#
_symmetry.space_group_name_H-M   'P 1'
#
loop_
_entity.id
_entity.type
_entity.pdbx_description
1 polymer ?
#
loop_
_entity_poly.entity_id
_entity_poly.type
_entity_poly.pdbx_seq_one_letter_code
_entity_poly.pdbx_strand_id
1 'polypeptide(L)'
;MKETTYMNTDPKNNTENPALGTSSAKGDFSKGKIPFLILKLGLPIMLAELVVVLYNIVDRAYIGHMGDNSTYAITGLGVCFPLITLISAFANLCSTGGTTLATIARGEKDDAKAQRMLSTSFTLLLLIGATLTVLLFAFAPWLLELLGGDEFSLPYAVGY
;
A
#
# COMPACT_ATOMS: atom_id res chain seq x y z
N MET A 1 -29.13 40.43 -43.16
CA MET A 1 -28.14 40.09 -44.22
C MET A 1 -27.21 39.01 -43.69
N LYS A 2 -27.18 37.88 -44.42
CA LYS A 2 -26.24 36.75 -44.44
C LYS A 2 -26.29 35.66 -43.33
N GLU A 3 -26.88 34.57 -43.79
CA GLU A 3 -26.79 33.14 -43.45
C GLU A 3 -25.36 32.54 -43.28
N THR A 4 -25.32 31.45 -42.49
CA THR A 4 -24.58 30.17 -42.60
C THR A 4 -23.28 30.07 -43.42
N THR A 5 -22.28 29.32 -42.91
CA THR A 5 -21.64 28.16 -43.60
C THR A 5 -20.37 27.67 -42.89
N TYR A 6 -20.46 26.44 -42.40
CA TYR A 6 -19.51 25.32 -42.30
C TYR A 6 -18.05 25.48 -42.84
N MET A 7 -17.09 25.03 -42.01
CA MET A 7 -16.20 23.88 -42.29
C MET A 7 -15.26 23.92 -43.52
N ASN A 8 -13.93 24.05 -43.30
CA ASN A 8 -12.84 23.49 -44.14
C ASN A 8 -11.50 23.61 -43.38
N THR A 9 -10.92 22.58 -42.77
CA THR A 9 -9.95 21.59 -43.31
C THR A 9 -8.83 22.15 -44.19
N ASP A 10 -7.62 22.27 -43.64
CA ASP A 10 -6.40 22.08 -44.45
C ASP A 10 -5.39 21.19 -43.70
N PRO A 11 -5.07 19.99 -44.21
CA PRO A 11 -4.19 19.01 -43.58
C PRO A 11 -2.81 19.03 -44.25
N LYS A 12 -1.82 19.78 -43.73
CA LYS A 12 -0.39 19.70 -44.13
C LYS A 12 0.50 20.61 -43.27
N ASN A 13 1.02 20.11 -42.14
CA ASN A 13 2.40 20.41 -41.71
C ASN A 13 2.86 19.40 -40.66
N ASN A 14 3.79 18.54 -41.06
CA ASN A 14 4.38 17.44 -40.31
C ASN A 14 5.86 17.80 -40.03
N THR A 15 6.45 17.19 -38.99
CA THR A 15 7.89 17.13 -38.65
C THR A 15 8.54 18.48 -38.31
N GLU A 16 9.09 18.72 -37.12
CA GLU A 16 10.22 18.01 -36.50
C GLU A 16 10.20 18.14 -34.96
N ASN A 17 10.21 17.03 -34.22
CA ASN A 17 10.98 16.96 -32.98
C ASN A 17 11.36 15.49 -32.68
N PRO A 18 12.58 15.07 -33.01
CA PRO A 18 13.12 13.77 -32.65
C PRO A 18 14.11 13.93 -31.48
N ALA A 19 13.64 13.74 -30.24
CA ALA A 19 14.44 13.21 -29.13
C ALA A 19 13.64 13.33 -27.82
N LEU A 20 13.06 12.21 -27.37
CA LEU A 20 12.93 11.84 -25.96
C LEU A 20 12.45 10.39 -25.94
N GLY A 21 13.39 9.48 -26.21
CA GLY A 21 13.19 8.07 -25.95
C GLY A 21 13.25 7.81 -24.45
N THR A 22 12.10 7.62 -23.81
CA THR A 22 11.96 6.77 -22.62
C THR A 22 10.58 6.12 -22.62
N SER A 23 10.55 4.86 -23.05
CA SER A 23 9.63 3.79 -22.64
C SER A 23 8.19 4.19 -22.26
N SER A 24 7.33 4.31 -23.26
CA SER A 24 5.91 4.01 -23.09
C SER A 24 5.45 3.23 -24.31
N ALA A 25 5.89 1.98 -24.40
CA ALA A 25 5.31 1.02 -25.32
C ALA A 25 3.90 0.68 -24.82
N LYS A 26 2.98 1.60 -25.14
CA LYS A 26 1.58 1.40 -25.51
C LYS A 26 1.10 -0.05 -25.32
N GLY A 27 0.80 -0.39 -24.07
CA GLY A 27 -0.01 -1.56 -23.73
C GLY A 27 -1.43 -1.28 -24.15
N ASP A 28 -1.73 -1.47 -25.43
CA ASP A 28 -3.08 -1.38 -25.97
C ASP A 28 -3.85 -2.62 -25.46
N PHE A 29 -4.46 -2.50 -24.28
CA PHE A 29 -5.23 -3.57 -23.61
C PHE A 29 -6.41 -4.08 -24.46
N SER A 30 -6.78 -3.35 -25.52
CA SER A 30 -7.84 -3.71 -26.46
C SER A 30 -7.38 -4.60 -27.62
N LYS A 31 -6.07 -4.86 -27.80
CA LYS A 31 -5.54 -5.64 -28.93
C LYS A 31 -4.55 -6.70 -28.49
N GLY A 32 -5.05 -7.75 -27.84
CA GLY A 32 -4.26 -8.94 -27.51
C GLY A 32 -5.09 -9.98 -26.75
N LYS A 33 -4.69 -11.26 -26.83
CA LYS A 33 -5.34 -12.35 -26.09
C LYS A 33 -5.29 -12.02 -24.59
N ILE A 34 -6.44 -11.64 -24.02
CA ILE A 34 -6.68 -11.31 -22.60
C ILE A 34 -5.89 -12.23 -21.63
N PRO A 35 -5.87 -13.58 -21.79
CA PRO A 35 -5.13 -14.44 -20.84
C PRO A 35 -3.61 -14.21 -20.82
N PHE A 36 -3.00 -13.85 -21.96
CA PHE A 36 -1.56 -13.60 -22.02
C PHE A 36 -1.18 -12.30 -21.31
N LEU A 37 -2.05 -11.30 -21.36
CA LEU A 37 -1.81 -10.00 -20.73
C LEU A 37 -1.93 -10.09 -19.20
N ILE A 38 -2.91 -10.83 -18.70
CA ILE A 38 -3.08 -11.13 -17.28
C ILE A 38 -1.86 -11.91 -16.76
N LEU A 39 -1.39 -12.93 -17.49
CA LEU A 39 -0.18 -13.68 -17.12
C LEU A 39 1.06 -12.79 -17.11
N LYS A 40 1.22 -11.91 -18.11
CA LYS A 40 2.37 -11.00 -18.22
C LYS A 40 2.43 -9.95 -17.09
N LEU A 41 1.27 -9.54 -16.55
CA LEU A 41 1.17 -8.59 -15.43
C LEU A 41 1.16 -9.27 -14.05
N GLY A 42 0.55 -10.45 -13.94
CA GLY A 42 0.41 -11.17 -12.67
C GLY A 42 1.66 -11.94 -12.26
N LEU A 43 2.40 -12.52 -13.22
CA LEU A 43 3.64 -13.25 -12.96
C LEU A 43 4.67 -12.44 -12.13
N PRO A 44 4.99 -11.16 -12.46
CA PRO A 44 5.94 -10.39 -11.67
C PRO A 44 5.43 -10.07 -10.25
N ILE A 45 4.11 -9.85 -10.08
CA ILE A 45 3.52 -9.58 -8.76
C ILE A 45 3.62 -10.82 -7.86
N MET A 46 3.30 -12.00 -8.41
CA MET A 46 3.41 -13.26 -7.65
C MET A 46 4.84 -13.57 -7.24
N LEU A 47 5.81 -13.32 -8.13
CA LEU A 47 7.24 -13.49 -7.79
C LEU A 47 7.68 -12.54 -6.69
N ALA A 48 7.22 -11.29 -6.70
CA ALA A 48 7.53 -10.33 -5.64
C ALA A 48 7.00 -10.77 -4.27
N GLU A 49 5.73 -11.20 -4.21
CA GLU A 49 5.11 -11.74 -2.99
C GLU A 49 5.85 -13.00 -2.50
N LEU A 50 6.25 -13.90 -3.41
CA LEU A 50 7.00 -15.10 -3.06
C LEU A 50 8.34 -14.77 -2.38
N VAL A 51 9.08 -13.79 -2.90
CA VAL A 51 10.36 -13.35 -2.33
C VAL A 51 10.16 -12.75 -0.93
N VAL A 52 9.11 -11.94 -0.75
CA VAL A 52 8.76 -11.37 0.56
C VAL A 52 8.44 -12.46 1.58
N VAL A 53 7.63 -13.46 1.21
CA VAL A 53 7.28 -14.58 2.11
C VAL A 53 8.51 -15.43 2.43
N LEU A 54 9.36 -15.73 1.45
CA LEU A 54 10.60 -16.47 1.66
C LEU A 54 11.53 -15.72 2.64
N TYR A 55 11.67 -14.41 2.48
CA TYR A 55 12.45 -13.57 3.39
C TYR A 55 11.90 -13.62 4.83
N ASN A 56 10.58 -13.49 5.00
CA ASN A 56 9.96 -13.59 6.33
C ASN A 56 10.18 -14.96 7.00
N ILE A 57 10.20 -16.05 6.21
CA ILE A 57 10.46 -17.40 6.73
C ILE A 57 11.93 -17.57 7.10
N VAL A 58 12.85 -17.12 6.22
CA VAL A 58 14.30 -17.23 6.46
C VAL A 58 14.73 -16.35 7.63
N ASP A 59 14.23 -15.12 7.73
CA ASP A 59 14.50 -14.21 8.84
C ASP A 59 14.08 -14.84 10.18
N ARG A 60 12.86 -15.38 10.26
CA ARG A 60 12.37 -16.09 11.46
C ARG A 60 13.11 -17.39 11.75
N ALA A 61 13.45 -18.18 10.74
CA ALA A 61 14.18 -19.45 10.91
C ALA A 61 15.64 -19.22 11.33
N TYR A 62 16.25 -18.14 10.86
CA TYR A 62 17.60 -17.73 11.22
C TYR A 62 17.66 -17.12 12.62
N ILE A 63 16.71 -16.25 12.98
CA ILE A 63 16.54 -15.72 14.34
C ILE A 63 16.23 -16.83 15.36
N GLY A 64 15.46 -17.85 14.97
CA GLY A 64 15.12 -18.98 15.83
C GLY A 64 16.30 -19.88 16.21
N HIS A 65 17.42 -19.84 15.47
CA HIS A 65 18.60 -20.67 15.71
C HIS A 65 19.71 -19.98 16.53
N MET A 66 19.62 -18.66 16.78
CA MET A 66 20.55 -17.92 17.63
C MET A 66 20.03 -17.91 19.07
N GLY A 67 20.38 -18.97 19.79
CA GLY A 67 20.03 -19.19 21.20
C GLY A 67 20.55 -18.13 22.17
N ASP A 68 19.89 -18.11 23.33
CA ASP A 68 20.24 -17.48 24.62
C ASP A 68 19.50 -16.19 25.03
N ASN A 69 19.07 -15.31 24.12
CA ASN A 69 18.18 -14.17 24.45
C ASN A 69 16.82 -14.21 23.71
N SER A 70 16.55 -15.31 23.02
CA SER A 70 15.42 -15.47 22.09
C SER A 70 14.06 -15.40 22.80
N THR A 71 13.94 -15.84 24.05
CA THR A 71 12.67 -15.81 24.79
C THR A 71 12.12 -14.39 24.99
N TYR A 72 12.95 -13.42 25.37
CA TYR A 72 12.49 -12.03 25.55
C TYR A 72 12.18 -11.33 24.22
N ALA A 73 12.96 -11.62 23.17
CA ALA A 73 12.74 -11.08 21.82
C ALA A 73 11.48 -11.68 21.16
N ILE A 74 11.22 -12.97 21.35
CA ILE A 74 10.05 -13.67 20.79
C ILE A 74 8.77 -13.24 21.51
N THR A 75 8.79 -13.02 22.83
CA THR A 75 7.64 -12.46 23.55
C THR A 75 7.32 -11.03 23.08
N GLY A 76 8.34 -10.18 22.90
CA GLY A 76 8.18 -8.84 22.32
C GLY A 76 7.63 -8.86 20.88
N LEU A 77 8.10 -9.81 20.05
CA LEU A 77 7.56 -10.05 18.71
C LEU A 77 6.08 -10.47 18.75
N GLY A 78 5.68 -11.29 19.72
CA GLY A 78 4.28 -11.71 19.91
C GLY A 78 3.34 -10.54 20.23
N VAL A 79 3.84 -9.53 20.96
CA VAL A 79 3.10 -8.29 21.27
C VAL A 79 2.99 -7.37 20.05
N CYS A 80 4.09 -7.23 19.32
CA CYS A 80 4.14 -6.38 18.14
C CYS A 80 3.36 -6.98 16.95
N PHE A 81 3.20 -8.30 16.89
CA PHE A 81 2.55 -8.96 15.77
C PHE A 81 1.11 -8.50 15.51
N PRO A 82 0.15 -8.60 16.46
CA PRO A 82 -1.22 -8.14 16.26
C PRO A 82 -1.31 -6.63 16.02
N LEU A 83 -0.40 -5.87 16.61
CA LEU A 83 -0.29 -4.42 16.47
C LEU A 83 0.13 -4.02 15.04
N ILE A 84 1.16 -4.65 14.50
CA ILE A 84 1.60 -4.48 13.11
C ILE A 84 0.49 -4.95 12.15
N THR A 85 -0.17 -6.07 12.45
CA THR A 85 -1.31 -6.57 11.66
C THR A 85 -2.46 -5.57 11.62
N LEU A 86 -2.81 -4.96 12.75
CA LEU A 86 -3.89 -3.97 12.84
C LEU A 86 -3.56 -2.71 12.03
N ILE A 87 -2.35 -2.16 12.21
CA ILE A 87 -1.87 -1.00 11.43
C ILE A 87 -1.88 -1.33 9.94
N SER A 88 -1.36 -2.51 9.56
CA SER A 88 -1.32 -2.97 8.18
C SER A 88 -2.72 -3.17 7.62
N ALA A 89 -3.69 -3.65 8.39
CA ALA A 89 -5.07 -3.84 7.95
C ALA A 89 -5.72 -2.50 7.58
N PHE A 90 -5.56 -1.47 8.42
CA PHE A 90 -6.06 -0.13 8.10
C PHE A 90 -5.32 0.53 6.93
N ALA A 91 -4.01 0.36 6.85
CA ALA A 91 -3.22 0.82 5.72
C ALA A 91 -3.70 0.17 4.41
N ASN A 92 -3.92 -1.15 4.42
CA ASN A 92 -4.45 -1.88 3.28
C ASN A 92 -5.89 -1.49 2.95
N LEU A 93 -6.73 -1.23 3.95
CA LEU A 93 -8.09 -0.75 3.76
C LEU A 93 -8.11 0.61 3.04
N CYS A 94 -7.32 1.57 3.50
CA CYS A 94 -7.26 2.90 2.89
C CYS A 94 -6.57 2.88 1.53
N SER A 95 -5.48 2.10 1.39
CA SER A 95 -4.72 1.97 0.15
C SER A 95 -5.53 1.30 -0.96
N THR A 96 -6.13 0.14 -0.67
CA THR A 96 -6.96 -0.58 -1.63
C THR A 96 -8.26 0.19 -1.90
N GLY A 97 -8.94 0.70 -0.86
CA GLY A 97 -10.17 1.46 -1.01
C GLY A 97 -10.00 2.74 -1.85
N GLY A 98 -8.94 3.51 -1.59
CA GLY A 98 -8.62 4.72 -2.35
C GLY A 98 -8.21 4.42 -3.80
N THR A 99 -7.40 3.37 -4.01
CA THR A 99 -6.96 2.96 -5.35
C THR A 99 -8.12 2.43 -6.18
N THR A 100 -9.06 1.67 -5.61
CA THR A 100 -10.25 1.18 -6.30
C THR A 100 -11.15 2.34 -6.74
N LEU A 101 -11.48 3.26 -5.83
CA LEU A 101 -12.31 4.43 -6.17
C LEU A 101 -11.63 5.34 -7.21
N ALA A 102 -10.32 5.55 -7.09
CA ALA A 102 -9.55 6.32 -8.06
C ALA A 102 -9.50 5.62 -9.43
N THR A 103 -9.42 4.29 -9.47
CA THR A 103 -9.44 3.51 -10.72
C THR A 103 -10.78 3.62 -11.43
N ILE A 104 -11.90 3.58 -10.68
CA ILE A 104 -13.24 3.79 -11.24
C ILE A 104 -13.39 5.20 -11.81
N ALA A 105 -13.03 6.24 -11.04
CA ALA A 105 -13.12 7.64 -11.50
C ALA A 105 -12.21 7.93 -12.71
N ARG A 106 -10.99 7.36 -12.74
CA ARG A 106 -10.10 7.43 -13.92
C ARG A 106 -10.69 6.70 -15.13
N GLY A 107 -11.43 5.60 -14.92
CA GLY A 107 -12.18 4.92 -15.98
C GLY A 107 -13.28 5.78 -16.60
N GLU A 108 -13.89 6.66 -15.79
CA GLU A 108 -14.89 7.65 -16.24
C GLU A 108 -14.29 8.90 -16.91
N LYS A 109 -12.95 8.97 -17.06
CA LYS A 109 -12.20 10.16 -17.53
C LYS A 109 -12.38 11.40 -16.64
N ASP A 110 -12.72 11.21 -15.37
CA ASP A 110 -12.87 12.28 -14.39
C ASP A 110 -11.67 12.30 -13.44
N ASP A 111 -10.56 12.86 -13.91
CA ASP A 111 -9.30 12.92 -13.17
C ASP A 111 -9.41 13.79 -11.90
N ALA A 112 -10.30 14.79 -11.91
CA ALA A 112 -10.53 15.67 -10.76
C ALA A 112 -11.18 14.90 -9.60
N LYS A 113 -12.18 14.05 -9.89
CA LYS A 113 -12.75 13.14 -8.87
C LYS A 113 -11.72 12.15 -8.38
N ALA A 114 -10.88 11.57 -9.25
CA ALA A 114 -9.85 10.63 -8.86
C ALA A 114 -8.86 11.25 -7.84
N GLN A 115 -8.43 12.50 -8.08
CA GLN A 115 -7.55 13.22 -7.16
C GLN A 115 -8.23 13.51 -5.82
N ARG A 116 -9.52 13.88 -5.83
CA ARG A 116 -10.28 14.12 -4.60
C ARG A 116 -10.45 12.84 -3.77
N MET A 117 -10.64 11.70 -4.42
CA MET A 117 -10.72 10.39 -3.75
C MET A 117 -9.38 10.01 -3.11
N LEU A 118 -8.28 10.14 -3.85
CA LEU A 118 -6.93 9.85 -3.33
C LEU A 118 -6.58 10.72 -2.12
N SER A 119 -6.85 12.03 -2.18
CA SER A 119 -6.61 12.93 -1.04
C SER A 119 -7.48 12.59 0.16
N THR A 120 -8.75 12.25 -0.06
CA THR A 120 -9.66 11.83 1.03
C THR A 120 -9.17 10.56 1.71
N SER A 121 -8.77 9.54 0.94
CA SER A 121 -8.20 8.30 1.48
C SER A 121 -6.89 8.54 2.23
N PHE A 122 -6.06 9.47 1.76
CA PHE A 122 -4.82 9.86 2.44
C PHE A 122 -5.09 10.56 3.78
N THR A 123 -6.01 11.53 3.82
CA THR A 123 -6.42 12.19 5.06
C THR A 123 -7.05 11.20 6.05
N LEU A 124 -7.88 10.27 5.57
CA LEU A 124 -8.49 9.24 6.39
C LEU A 124 -7.43 8.30 7.00
N LEU A 125 -6.41 7.91 6.21
CA LEU A 125 -5.30 7.11 6.69
C LEU A 125 -4.53 7.82 7.83
N LEU A 126 -4.25 9.11 7.66
CA LEU A 126 -3.60 9.94 8.69
C LEU A 126 -4.43 10.00 9.97
N LEU A 127 -5.74 10.17 9.85
CA LEU A 127 -6.66 10.28 10.99
C LEU A 127 -6.76 8.95 11.74
N ILE A 128 -6.88 7.84 11.02
CA ILE A 128 -6.89 6.49 11.60
C ILE A 128 -5.53 6.20 12.25
N GLY A 129 -4.42 6.51 11.58
CA GLY A 129 -3.07 6.32 12.11
C GLY A 129 -2.85 7.07 13.43
N ALA A 130 -3.20 8.35 13.48
CA ALA A 130 -3.11 9.16 14.70
C ALA A 130 -3.98 8.59 15.83
N THR A 131 -5.22 8.20 15.52
CA THR A 131 -6.13 7.59 16.50
C THR A 131 -5.56 6.28 17.04
N LEU A 132 -4.99 5.46 16.17
CA LEU A 132 -4.42 4.16 16.51
C LEU A 132 -3.15 4.30 17.36
N THR A 133 -2.30 5.29 17.09
CA THR A 133 -1.14 5.62 17.93
C THR A 133 -1.55 5.99 19.36
N VAL A 134 -2.60 6.81 19.51
CA VAL A 134 -3.12 7.20 20.84
C VAL A 134 -3.70 5.98 21.57
N LEU A 135 -4.47 5.14 20.87
CA LEU A 135 -5.02 3.90 21.40
C LEU A 135 -3.94 2.92 21.85
N LEU A 136 -2.89 2.73 21.04
CA LEU A 136 -1.74 1.90 21.38
C LEU A 136 -1.06 2.38 22.66
N PHE A 137 -0.86 3.69 22.79
CA PHE A 137 -0.20 4.27 23.96
C PHE A 137 -1.04 4.07 25.23
N ALA A 138 -2.37 4.18 25.12
CA ALA A 138 -3.29 3.93 26.22
C ALA A 138 -3.42 2.44 26.60
N PHE A 139 -3.37 1.53 25.62
CA PHE A 139 -3.50 0.08 25.83
C PHE A 139 -2.18 -0.67 26.02
N ALA A 140 -1.04 -0.01 25.78
CA ALA A 140 0.30 -0.56 26.03
C ALA A 140 0.44 -1.24 27.40
N PRO A 141 0.04 -0.63 28.53
CA PRO A 141 0.18 -1.29 29.84
C PRO A 141 -0.66 -2.58 29.95
N TRP A 142 -1.88 -2.58 29.42
CA TRP A 142 -2.76 -3.75 29.45
C TRP A 142 -2.24 -4.89 28.56
N LEU A 143 -1.61 -4.54 27.44
CA LEU A 143 -0.97 -5.49 26.53
C LEU A 143 0.27 -6.13 27.17
N LEU A 144 1.04 -5.36 27.96
CA LEU A 144 2.19 -5.87 28.72
C LEU A 144 1.76 -6.86 29.83
N GLU A 145 0.65 -6.62 30.51
CA GLU A 145 0.13 -7.52 31.55
C GLU A 145 -0.33 -8.87 30.98
N LEU A 146 -1.04 -8.86 29.85
CA LEU A 146 -1.59 -10.06 29.19
C LEU A 146 -0.54 -11.00 28.58
N LEU A 147 0.67 -10.51 28.31
CA LEU A 147 1.73 -11.23 27.61
C LEU A 147 2.80 -11.84 28.54
N GLY A 148 2.52 -11.89 29.86
CA GLY A 148 3.34 -12.59 30.85
C GLY A 148 4.01 -11.68 31.89
N GLY A 149 3.53 -10.44 32.04
CA GLY A 149 4.05 -9.49 33.03
C GLY A 149 3.49 -9.68 34.44
N ASP A 150 3.49 -10.89 35.00
CA ASP A 150 3.23 -11.08 36.44
C ASP A 150 4.52 -11.02 37.28
N GLU A 151 5.69 -11.39 36.71
CA GLU A 151 6.96 -11.37 37.46
C GLU A 151 7.87 -10.16 37.19
N PHE A 152 7.52 -9.25 36.27
CA PHE A 152 8.35 -8.07 35.94
C PHE A 152 7.68 -6.70 36.19
N SER A 153 6.46 -6.67 36.73
CA SER A 153 5.66 -5.45 36.91
C SER A 153 5.60 -4.91 38.34
N LEU A 154 6.63 -5.10 39.17
CA LEU A 154 6.64 -4.55 40.54
C LEU A 154 7.75 -3.55 40.92
N PRO A 155 8.67 -3.13 40.04
CA PRO A 155 9.42 -1.91 40.35
C PRO A 155 9.71 -0.94 39.18
N TYR A 156 9.05 -1.03 38.02
CA TYR A 156 9.26 -0.05 36.93
C TYR A 156 8.13 0.98 36.73
N ALA A 157 7.05 0.91 37.53
CA ALA A 157 5.99 1.91 37.53
C ALA A 157 6.21 3.07 38.52
N VAL A 158 7.29 3.08 39.31
CA VAL A 158 7.56 4.10 40.35
C VAL A 158 8.90 4.83 40.16
N GLY A 159 9.59 4.67 39.03
CA GLY A 159 10.88 5.34 38.85
C GLY A 159 11.38 5.45 37.43
N TYR A 160 10.65 6.18 36.58
CA TYR A 160 11.16 7.29 35.74
C TYR A 160 10.05 7.84 34.85
#